data_AF-A0A0F9ET30-F1
#
_entry.id   AF-A0A0F9ET30-F1
#
_cell.length_a   1.000
_cell.length_b   1.000
_cell.length_c   1.000
_cell.angle_alpha   90.00
_cell.angle_beta   90.00
_cell.angle_gamma   90.00
#
_symmetry.space_group_name_H-M   'P 1'
#
loop_
_entity.id
_entity.type
_entity.pdbx_description
1 polymer ?
#
loop_
_entity_poly.entity_id
_entity_poly.type
_entity_poly.pdbx_seq_one_letter_code
_entity_poly.pdbx_strand_id
1 'polypeptide(L)' 'AGVRASADLSSDRMNAKIRTAQMMKVPYMLVVGDRELENETVSLRRRDGVRQNGMPVGEFMELAVSRIRSRSSDL' A
#
# COMPACT_ATOMS: atom_id res chain seq x y z
N ALA A 1 -14.09 5.39 -7.70
CA ALA A 1 -13.53 4.60 -6.58
C ALA A 1 -13.35 5.53 -5.38
N GLY A 2 -13.81 5.14 -4.18
CA GLY A 2 -13.80 5.97 -2.95
C GLY A 2 -12.68 5.62 -1.97
N VAL A 3 -11.49 5.30 -2.51
CA VAL A 3 -10.32 4.92 -1.70
C VAL A 3 -9.65 6.18 -1.16
N ARG A 4 -9.41 6.25 0.15
CA ARG A 4 -8.59 7.31 0.75
C ARG A 4 -7.12 6.94 0.59
N ALA A 5 -6.44 7.59 -0.34
CA ALA A 5 -5.02 7.38 -0.61
C ALA A 5 -4.27 8.71 -0.57
N SER A 6 -3.01 8.66 -0.14
CA SER A 6 -2.08 9.79 -0.14
C SER A 6 -0.71 9.28 -0.57
N ALA A 7 -0.04 10.01 -1.46
CA ALA A 7 1.32 9.69 -1.89
C ALA A 7 2.33 10.50 -1.08
N ASP A 8 3.31 9.83 -0.48
CA ASP A 8 4.45 10.48 0.16
C ASP A 8 5.61 10.61 -0.85
N LEU A 9 5.69 11.77 -1.49
CA LEU A 9 6.71 12.13 -2.49
C LEU A 9 7.91 12.87 -1.89
N SER A 10 8.05 12.90 -0.56
CA SER A 10 9.19 13.55 0.10
C SER A 10 10.53 12.89 -0.30
N SER A 11 11.64 13.59 -0.15
CA SER A 11 12.99 13.03 -0.35
C SER A 11 13.48 12.18 0.83
N ASP A 12 12.60 11.86 1.78
CA ASP A 12 12.96 11.08 2.96
C ASP A 12 13.34 9.64 2.60
N ARG A 13 14.20 9.06 3.44
CA ARG A 13 14.60 7.65 3.30
C ARG A 13 13.37 6.74 3.37
N MET A 14 13.33 5.70 2.54
CA MET A 14 12.22 4.74 2.50
C MET A 14 11.84 4.19 3.89
N ASN A 15 12.84 3.87 4.72
CA ASN A 15 12.59 3.40 6.09
C ASN A 15 11.90 4.45 6.97
N ALA A 16 12.20 5.73 6.79
CA ALA A 16 11.54 6.82 7.52
C ALA A 16 10.07 6.92 7.10
N LYS A 17 9.79 6.89 5.78
CA LYS A 17 8.41 6.89 5.25
C LYS A 17 7.58 5.72 5.75
N ILE A 18 8.16 4.51 5.72
CA ILE A 18 7.51 3.29 6.24
C ILE A 18 7.19 3.48 7.74
N ARG A 19 8.14 3.99 8.52
CA ARG A 19 7.92 4.23 9.95
C ARG A 19 6.81 5.26 10.19
N THR A 20 6.78 6.35 9.45
CA THR A 20 5.73 7.37 9.53
C THR A 20 4.35 6.77 9.20
N ALA A 21 4.24 6.00 8.11
CA ALA A 21 3.00 5.34 7.73
C ALA A 21 2.55 4.29 8.77
N GLN A 22 3.48 3.55 9.38
CA GLN A 22 3.19 2.65 10.49
C GLN A 22 2.70 3.40 11.74
N MET A 23 3.31 4.54 12.08
CA MET A 23 2.89 5.39 13.21
C MET A 23 1.49 5.97 12.98
N MET A 24 1.16 6.33 11.73
CA MET A 24 -0.19 6.75 11.33
C MET A 24 -1.20 5.59 11.27
N LYS A 25 -0.77 4.36 11.59
CA LYS A 25 -1.60 3.14 11.57
C LYS A 25 -2.27 2.90 10.22
N VAL A 26 -1.58 3.24 9.14
CA VAL A 26 -2.10 3.04 7.77
C VAL A 26 -2.29 1.54 7.50
N PRO A 27 -3.51 1.10 7.11
CA PRO A 27 -3.82 -0.31 6.81
C PRO A 27 -2.92 -0.95 5.74
N TYR A 28 -2.70 -0.22 4.66
CA TYR A 28 -1.97 -0.66 3.47
C TYR A 28 -0.96 0.40 3.08
N MET A 29 0.30 0.00 2.99
CA MET A 29 1.37 0.79 2.43
C MET A 29 1.74 0.19 1.09
N LEU A 30 1.71 1.02 0.04
CA LEU A 30 2.17 0.66 -1.29
C LEU A 30 3.55 1.26 -1.49
N VAL A 31 4.53 0.41 -1.76
CA VAL A 31 5.87 0.83 -2.15
C VAL A 31 6.01 0.61 -3.65
N VAL A 32 6.28 1.69 -4.36
CA VAL A 32 6.53 1.69 -5.81
C VAL A 32 7.94 2.22 -6.01
N GLY A 33 8.84 1.36 -6.48
CA GLY A 33 10.15 1.75 -6.99
C GLY A 33 10.19 1.64 -8.51
N ASP A 34 11.38 1.79 -9.09
CA ASP A 34 11.58 1.75 -10.54
C ASP A 34 11.17 0.40 -11.13
N ARG A 35 11.53 -0.70 -10.46
CA ARG A 35 11.20 -2.07 -10.88
C ARG A 35 9.69 -2.32 -10.86
N GLU A 36 9.00 -1.80 -9.86
CA GLU A 36 7.55 -1.93 -9.73
C GLU A 36 6.83 -1.11 -10.80
N LEU A 37 7.35 0.09 -11.12
CA LEU A 37 6.85 0.94 -12.19
C LEU A 37 6.99 0.28 -13.57
N GLU A 38 8.14 -0.31 -13.87
CA GLU A 38 8.38 -1.01 -15.14
C GLU A 38 7.44 -2.22 -15.34
N ASN A 39 7.10 -2.91 -14.25
CA ASN A 39 6.30 -4.13 -14.29
C ASN A 39 4.80 -3.89 -14.00
N GLU A 40 4.36 -2.64 -13.85
CA GLU A 40 2.99 -2.29 -13.42
C GLU A 40 2.53 -3.04 -12.14
N THR A 41 3.49 -3.24 -11.23
CA THR A 41 3.27 -3.93 -9.95
C THR A 41 3.48 -2.98 -8.78
N VAL A 42 3.08 -3.41 -7.59
CA VAL A 42 3.28 -2.70 -6.32
C VAL A 42 3.76 -3.67 -5.26
N SER A 43 4.56 -3.17 -4.32
CA SER A 43 4.91 -3.90 -3.11
C SER A 43 3.96 -3.50 -1.98
N LEU A 44 3.02 -4.39 -1.67
CA LEU A 44 2.06 -4.23 -0.60
C LEU A 44 2.69 -4.58 0.75
N ARG A 45 2.56 -3.66 1.70
CA ARG A 45 2.87 -3.89 3.10
C ARG A 45 1.65 -3.61 3.95
N ARG A 46 1.21 -4.61 4.69
CA ARG A 46 0.09 -4.51 5.61
C ARG A 46 0.56 -4.14 7.01
N ARG A 47 -0.36 -3.61 7.80
CA ARG A 47 -0.11 -3.23 9.19
C ARG A 47 0.22 -4.44 10.10
N ASP A 48 -0.33 -5.61 9.81
CA ASP A 48 -0.07 -6.88 10.50
C ASP A 48 1.36 -7.43 10.29
N GLY A 49 2.16 -6.77 9.44
CA GLY A 49 3.52 -7.20 9.11
C GLY A 49 3.61 -8.07 7.85
N VAL A 50 2.48 -8.44 7.23
CA VAL A 50 2.45 -9.17 5.97
C VAL A 50 2.99 -8.28 4.85
N ARG A 51 3.85 -8.88 4.02
CA ARG A 51 4.46 -8.23 2.85
C ARG A 51 4.20 -9.08 1.63
N GLN A 52 3.74 -8.44 0.56
CA GLN A 52 3.53 -9.07 -0.73
C GLN A 52 4.13 -8.17 -1.81
N ASN A 53 5.19 -8.64 -2.44
CA ASN A 53 5.89 -7.88 -3.48
C ASN A 53 5.40 -8.33 -4.86
N GLY A 54 5.36 -7.41 -5.82
CA GLY A 54 5.01 -7.75 -7.20
C GLY A 54 3.52 -8.00 -7.43
N MET A 55 2.63 -7.46 -6.58
CA MET A 55 1.19 -7.51 -6.82
C MET A 55 0.85 -6.57 -7.98
N PRO A 56 0.16 -7.00 -9.04
CA PRO A 56 -0.32 -6.10 -10.09
C PRO A 56 -1.21 -4.99 -9.53
N VAL A 57 -1.08 -3.77 -10.04
CA VAL A 57 -1.87 -2.61 -9.57
C VAL A 57 -3.38 -2.89 -9.68
N GLY A 58 -3.81 -3.55 -10.76
CA GLY A 58 -5.22 -3.92 -10.96
C GLY A 58 -5.76 -4.84 -9.87
N GLU A 59 -4.99 -5.86 -9.50
CA GLU A 59 -5.35 -6.81 -8.44
C GLU A 59 -5.43 -6.11 -7.08
N PHE A 60 -4.49 -5.20 -6.80
CA PHE A 60 -4.54 -4.40 -5.58
C PHE A 60 -5.81 -3.53 -5.51
N MET A 61 -6.20 -2.91 -6.62
CA MET A 61 -7.40 -2.07 -6.67
C MET A 61 -8.67 -2.87 -6.38
N GLU A 62 -8.79 -4.07 -6.94
CA GLU A 62 -9.91 -4.97 -6.65
C GLU A 62 -9.94 -5.38 -5.17
N LEU A 63 -8.78 -5.74 -4.62
CA LEU A 63 -8.61 -6.08 -3.21
C LEU A 63 -9.05 -4.92 -2.30
N ALA A 64 -8.56 -3.71 -2.57
CA ALA A 64 -8.85 -2.51 -1.78
C ALA A 64 -10.34 -2.15 -1.84
N VAL A 65 -10.94 -2.16 -3.03
CA VAL A 65 -12.36 -1.84 -3.21
C VAL A 65 -13.25 -2.90 -2.56
N SER A 66 -12.93 -4.18 -2.73
CA SER A 66 -13.64 -5.29 -2.09
C SER A 66 -13.64 -5.14 -0.57
N ARG A 67 -12.49 -4.80 0.01
CA ARG A 67 -12.34 -4.62 1.46
C ARG A 67 -13.07 -3.39 2.01
N ILE A 68 -13.07 -2.28 1.26
CA ILE A 68 -13.85 -1.09 1.61
C ILE A 68 -15.36 -1.40 1.57
N ARG A 69 -15.81 -2.14 0.55
CA ARG A 69 -17.22 -2.55 0.40
C ARG A 69 -17.67 -3.47 1.53
N SER A 70 -16.83 -4.43 1.92
CA SER A 70 -17.17 -5.39 2.99
C SER A 70 -17.12 -4.79 4.40
N ARG A 71 -16.60 -3.56 4.57
CA ARG A 71 -16.43 -2.89 5.88
C ARG A 71 -15.75 -3.76 6.94
N SER A 72 -14.95 -4.74 6.51
CA SER A 72 -14.31 -5.70 7.43
C SER A 72 -13.26 -5.02 8.30
N SER A 73 -13.27 -5.34 9.59
CA SER A 73 -12.38 -4.78 10.62
C SER A 73 -11.03 -5.50 10.74
N ASP A 74 -10.84 -6.62 10.04
CA ASP A 74 -9.57 -7.34 10.08
C ASP A 74 -8.47 -6.50 9.43
N LEU A 75 -7.37 -6.28 10.14
CA LEU A 75 -6.15 -5.62 9.67
C LEU A 75 -4.93 -6.45 9.98
#